data_AF-J6UAM2-F1
#
_entry.id   AF-J6UAM2-F1
#
_cell.length_a   1.000
_cell.length_b   1.000
_cell.length_c   1.000
_cell.angle_alpha   90.00
_cell.angle_beta   90.00
_cell.angle_gamma   90.00
#
_symmetry.space_group_name_H-M   'P 1'
#
loop_
_entity.id
_entity.type
_entity.pdbx_description
1 polymer ?
#
loop_
_entity_poly.entity_id
_entity_poly.type
_entity_poly.pdbx_seq_one_letter_code
_entity_poly.pdbx_strand_id
1 'polypeptide(L)'
;MPDTRPIRTLAADERAALRRAYETAGTTLKGVAKDFGVSPSSLTLVAEREGWRRGGTAASRPKSKPPQARVRRQKKRSMADRLERLLAKEISRVEAVRRDAAAPDVADAERVARTLERLTDTLGKVRRLREPEAREPDDDLPRDIDEFRRVLARRIAELVQDEDDGAGAGGVEPGEPDASG
;
A
#
# COMPACT_ATOMS: atom_id res chain seq x y z
N MET A 1 7.91 -2.87 40.21
CA MET A 1 8.75 -3.31 39.06
C MET A 1 9.36 -4.64 39.46
N PRO A 2 9.21 -5.73 38.68
CA PRO A 2 9.92 -6.97 39.01
C PRO A 2 11.43 -6.72 38.96
N ASP A 3 12.13 -7.18 40.00
CA ASP A 3 13.57 -7.01 40.13
C ASP A 3 14.26 -7.81 39.02
N THR A 4 14.76 -7.12 38.00
CA THR A 4 15.40 -7.77 36.83
C THR A 4 16.89 -7.57 36.92
N ARG A 5 17.62 -8.69 36.94
CA ARG A 5 19.07 -8.69 37.08
C ARG A 5 19.73 -8.53 35.70
N PRO A 6 20.85 -7.81 35.61
CA PRO A 6 21.51 -7.56 34.34
C PRO A 6 22.17 -8.83 33.78
N ILE A 7 22.11 -9.06 32.47
CA ILE A 7 22.63 -10.30 31.83
C ILE A 7 24.13 -10.50 32.09
N ARG A 8 24.90 -9.42 32.30
CA ARG A 8 26.34 -9.49 32.61
C ARG A 8 26.65 -10.15 33.96
N THR A 9 25.67 -10.25 34.86
CA THR A 9 25.84 -10.89 36.17
C THR A 9 25.38 -12.35 36.17
N LEU A 10 24.90 -12.87 35.04
CA LEU A 10 24.62 -14.29 34.90
C LEU A 10 25.93 -15.07 34.84
N ALA A 11 25.95 -16.27 35.42
CA ALA A 11 27.07 -17.18 35.27
C ALA A 11 27.25 -17.58 33.80
N ALA A 12 28.47 -18.01 33.42
CA ALA A 12 28.78 -18.39 32.03
C ALA A 12 27.82 -19.49 31.50
N ASP A 13 27.52 -20.48 32.33
CA ASP A 13 26.60 -21.58 32.00
C ASP A 13 25.15 -21.12 31.87
N GLU A 14 24.70 -20.21 32.74
CA GLU A 14 23.36 -19.60 32.67
C GLU A 14 23.22 -18.76 31.40
N ARG A 15 24.27 -18.04 31.00
CA ARG A 15 24.28 -17.25 29.78
C ARG A 15 24.29 -18.12 28.52
N ALA A 16 25.00 -19.24 28.55
CA ALA A 16 24.95 -20.23 27.47
C ALA A 16 23.57 -20.90 27.36
N ALA A 17 22.90 -21.15 28.49
CA ALA A 17 21.51 -21.62 28.52
C ALA A 17 20.52 -20.57 27.98
N LEU A 18 20.70 -19.29 28.36
CA LEU A 18 19.91 -18.16 27.86
C LEU A 18 20.06 -18.01 26.34
N ARG A 19 21.29 -18.10 25.83
CA ARG A 19 21.56 -18.10 24.38
C ARG A 19 20.84 -19.25 23.69
N ARG A 20 21.02 -20.48 24.17
CA ARG A 20 20.34 -21.65 23.59
C ARG A 20 18.83 -21.49 23.58
N ALA A 21 18.23 -21.01 24.68
CA ALA A 21 16.81 -20.74 24.77
C ALA A 21 16.36 -19.65 23.78
N TYR A 22 17.13 -18.57 23.63
CA TYR A 22 16.87 -17.52 22.63
C TYR A 22 16.95 -18.06 21.19
N GLU A 23 17.89 -18.96 20.92
CA GLU A 23 18.15 -19.52 19.59
C GLU A 23 17.26 -20.72 19.24
N THR A 24 16.63 -21.41 20.20
CA THR A 24 15.76 -22.58 19.92
C THR A 24 14.29 -22.34 20.22
N ALA A 25 13.93 -21.43 21.12
CA ALA A 25 12.56 -21.32 21.58
C ALA A 25 11.68 -20.52 20.61
N GLY A 26 10.63 -21.16 20.11
CA GLY A 26 9.48 -20.51 19.49
C GLY A 26 8.59 -19.73 20.48
N THR A 27 9.04 -19.52 21.72
CA THR A 27 8.35 -18.70 22.72
C THR A 27 8.60 -17.20 22.47
N THR A 28 7.77 -16.36 23.09
CA THR A 28 7.94 -14.91 22.99
C THR A 28 9.20 -14.48 23.76
N LEU A 29 9.91 -13.46 23.27
CA LEU A 29 11.10 -12.90 23.91
C LEU A 29 10.86 -12.53 25.38
N LYS A 30 9.64 -12.08 25.70
CA LYS A 30 9.20 -11.77 27.06
C LYS A 30 9.15 -13.00 27.97
N GLY A 31 8.81 -14.19 27.44
CA GLY A 31 8.84 -15.45 28.17
C GLY A 31 10.26 -15.86 28.52
N VAL A 32 11.15 -15.91 27.51
CA VAL A 32 12.57 -16.24 27.72
C VAL A 32 13.21 -15.26 28.71
N ALA A 33 12.95 -13.96 28.60
CA ALA A 33 13.49 -12.98 29.53
C ALA A 33 13.00 -13.21 30.98
N LYS A 34 11.72 -13.57 31.14
CA LYS A 34 11.12 -13.88 32.45
C LYS A 34 11.75 -15.12 33.09
N ASP A 35 11.95 -16.18 32.32
CA ASP A 35 12.47 -17.46 32.83
C ASP A 35 13.90 -17.33 33.38
N PHE A 36 14.67 -16.37 32.86
CA PHE A 36 16.04 -16.09 33.31
C PHE A 36 16.14 -14.87 34.25
N GLY A 37 15.01 -14.22 34.58
CA GLY A 37 14.96 -13.05 35.46
C GLY A 37 15.64 -11.80 34.88
N VAL A 38 15.71 -11.68 33.57
CA VAL A 38 16.40 -10.60 32.87
C VAL A 38 15.42 -9.66 32.16
N SER A 39 15.85 -8.44 31.87
CA SER A 39 15.06 -7.50 31.08
C SER A 39 15.01 -7.92 29.60
N PRO A 40 13.81 -7.92 28.97
CA PRO A 40 13.65 -8.15 27.52
C PRO A 40 14.53 -7.22 26.65
N SER A 41 14.66 -5.95 27.05
CA SER A 41 15.47 -4.97 26.33
C SER A 41 16.96 -5.30 26.43
N SER A 42 17.42 -5.72 27.61
CA SER A 42 18.80 -6.15 27.81
C SER A 42 19.12 -7.42 27.02
N LEU A 43 18.17 -8.36 26.92
CA LEU A 43 18.32 -9.57 26.11
C LEU A 43 18.48 -9.25 24.63
N THR A 44 17.71 -8.29 24.12
CA THR A 44 17.80 -7.83 22.72
C THR A 44 19.16 -7.20 22.43
N LEU A 45 19.61 -6.28 23.28
CA LEU A 45 20.91 -5.61 23.12
C LEU A 45 22.09 -6.59 23.17
N VAL A 46 22.04 -7.57 24.07
CA VAL A 46 23.10 -8.59 24.16
C VAL A 46 23.06 -9.52 22.95
N ALA A 47 21.87 -9.94 22.51
CA ALA A 47 21.71 -10.78 21.32
C ALA A 47 22.23 -10.09 20.05
N GLU A 48 21.95 -8.80 19.86
CA GLU A 48 22.46 -8.02 18.72
C GLU A 48 23.98 -7.88 18.78
N ARG A 49 24.52 -7.50 19.95
CA ARG A 49 25.97 -7.33 20.14
C ARG A 49 26.75 -8.63 19.94
N GLU A 50 26.14 -9.77 20.26
CA GLU A 50 26.80 -11.09 20.23
C GLU A 50 26.34 -11.96 19.05
N GLY A 51 25.54 -11.39 18.14
CA GLY A 51 25.10 -12.05 16.92
C GLY A 51 24.23 -13.29 17.13
N TRP A 52 23.48 -13.37 18.24
CA TRP A 52 22.61 -14.51 18.52
C TRP A 52 21.45 -14.56 17.52
N ARG A 53 21.20 -15.74 16.93
CA ARG A 53 20.15 -15.90 15.91
C ARG A 53 18.91 -16.53 16.53
N ARG A 54 17.82 -15.76 16.59
CA ARG A 54 16.55 -16.28 17.09
C ARG A 54 16.02 -17.39 16.18
N GLY A 55 16.16 -18.64 16.59
CA GLY A 55 15.58 -19.77 15.87
C GLY A 55 14.08 -19.83 16.09
N GLY A 56 13.36 -20.07 15.01
CA GLY A 56 11.92 -20.12 15.05
C GLY A 56 11.29 -18.77 15.33
N THR A 57 11.65 -17.73 14.56
CA THR A 57 10.62 -16.73 14.33
C THR A 57 9.51 -17.39 13.51
N ALA A 58 8.45 -17.76 14.22
CA ALA A 58 7.09 -17.63 13.75
C ALA A 58 6.73 -16.17 13.36
N ALA A 59 7.69 -15.41 12.80
CA ALA A 59 7.52 -14.12 12.13
C ALA A 59 7.35 -14.30 10.60
N SER A 60 6.96 -15.49 10.17
CA SER A 60 6.32 -15.71 8.85
C SER A 60 5.17 -16.70 8.91
N ARG A 61 4.45 -16.79 10.04
CA ARG A 61 3.00 -17.02 9.92
C ARG A 61 2.40 -15.66 9.62
N PRO A 62 1.91 -15.37 8.39
CA PRO A 62 1.10 -14.19 8.20
C PRO A 62 0.02 -14.24 9.27
N LYS A 63 -0.11 -13.19 10.09
CA LYS A 63 -1.25 -13.03 10.99
C LYS A 63 -2.48 -13.16 10.11
N SER A 64 -3.09 -14.35 10.07
CA SER A 64 -4.31 -14.57 9.33
C SER A 64 -5.33 -13.61 9.94
N LYS A 65 -5.58 -12.49 9.23
CA LYS A 65 -6.58 -11.47 9.57
C LYS A 65 -7.81 -12.21 10.12
N PRO A 66 -8.35 -11.84 11.29
CA PRO A 66 -9.44 -12.59 11.92
C PRO A 66 -10.61 -12.74 10.93
N PRO A 67 -11.43 -13.80 11.04
CA PRO A 67 -12.57 -14.04 10.15
C PRO A 67 -13.46 -12.81 9.97
N GLN A 68 -13.52 -11.94 10.98
CA GLN A 68 -14.22 -10.66 10.96
C GLN A 68 -13.73 -9.69 9.87
N ALA A 69 -12.42 -9.60 9.59
CA ALA A 69 -11.91 -8.73 8.53
C ALA A 69 -12.31 -9.24 7.13
N ARG A 70 -12.35 -10.57 6.94
CA ARG A 70 -12.84 -11.21 5.71
C ARG A 70 -14.34 -10.96 5.52
N VAL A 71 -15.14 -11.17 6.57
CA VAL A 71 -16.59 -10.93 6.57
C VAL A 71 -16.90 -9.46 6.31
N ARG A 72 -16.15 -8.52 6.90
CA ARG A 72 -16.33 -7.07 6.64
C ARG A 72 -15.98 -6.69 5.21
N ARG A 73 -14.91 -7.24 4.63
CA ARG A 73 -14.57 -7.03 3.20
C ARG A 73 -15.63 -7.62 2.27
N GLN A 74 -16.13 -8.81 2.57
CA GLN A 74 -17.22 -9.43 1.82
C GLN A 74 -18.51 -8.60 1.89
N LYS A 75 -18.89 -8.12 3.08
CA LYS A 75 -20.04 -7.21 3.26
C LYS A 75 -19.88 -5.90 2.48
N LYS A 76 -18.67 -5.30 2.49
CA LYS A 76 -18.38 -4.09 1.69
C LYS A 76 -18.52 -4.35 0.19
N ARG A 77 -17.99 -5.47 -0.31
CA ARG A 77 -18.15 -5.88 -1.71
C ARG A 77 -19.63 -6.09 -2.07
N SER A 78 -20.41 -6.79 -1.24
CA SER A 78 -21.84 -6.98 -1.50
C SER A 78 -22.65 -5.68 -1.49
N MET A 79 -22.24 -4.69 -0.69
CA MET A 79 -22.87 -3.37 -0.70
C MET A 79 -22.53 -2.60 -1.98
N ALA A 80 -21.26 -2.64 -2.42
CA ALA A 80 -20.82 -2.10 -3.70
C ALA A 80 -21.63 -2.71 -4.87
N ASP A 81 -21.77 -4.04 -4.92
CA ASP A 81 -22.54 -4.74 -5.96
C ASP A 81 -24.02 -4.34 -5.96
N ARG A 82 -24.58 -4.02 -4.79
CA ARG A 82 -25.96 -3.54 -4.67
C ARG A 82 -26.10 -2.10 -5.18
N LEU A 83 -25.14 -1.24 -4.83
CA LEU A 83 -25.11 0.15 -5.29
C LEU A 83 -24.92 0.25 -6.80
N GLU A 84 -24.03 -0.53 -7.40
CA GLU A 84 -23.82 -0.57 -8.85
C GLU A 84 -25.10 -0.95 -9.61
N ARG A 85 -25.84 -1.96 -9.12
CA ARG A 85 -27.12 -2.35 -9.73
C ARG A 85 -28.18 -1.26 -9.64
N LEU A 86 -28.23 -0.54 -8.52
CA LEU A 86 -29.14 0.60 -8.37
C LEU A 86 -28.72 1.76 -9.29
N LEU A 87 -27.43 2.01 -9.41
CA LEU A 87 -26.85 3.03 -10.27
C LEU A 87 -27.19 2.77 -11.75
N ALA A 88 -26.95 1.54 -12.21
CA ALA A 88 -27.26 1.12 -13.58
C ALA A 88 -28.76 1.26 -13.89
N LYS A 89 -29.62 0.94 -12.92
CA LYS A 89 -31.07 1.11 -13.05
C LYS A 89 -31.46 2.58 -13.17
N GLU A 90 -30.83 3.46 -12.39
CA GLU A 90 -31.11 4.90 -12.45
C GLU A 90 -30.59 5.54 -13.74
N ILE A 91 -29.39 5.16 -14.21
CA ILE A 91 -28.85 5.58 -15.51
C ILE A 91 -29.81 5.19 -16.64
N SER A 92 -30.27 3.94 -16.66
CA SER A 92 -31.22 3.45 -17.66
C SER A 92 -32.54 4.24 -17.66
N ARG A 93 -32.99 4.67 -16.47
CA ARG A 93 -34.18 5.51 -16.31
C ARG A 93 -33.97 6.91 -16.87
N VAL A 94 -32.85 7.55 -16.52
CA VAL A 94 -32.49 8.88 -17.02
C VAL A 94 -32.34 8.86 -18.55
N GLU A 95 -31.72 7.82 -19.10
CA GLU A 95 -31.59 7.63 -20.55
C GLU A 95 -32.93 7.43 -21.25
N ALA A 96 -33.87 6.70 -20.65
CA ALA A 96 -35.21 6.53 -21.20
C ALA A 96 -35.98 7.86 -21.24
N VAL A 97 -35.98 8.61 -20.13
CA VAL A 97 -36.62 9.94 -20.06
C VAL A 97 -36.00 10.91 -21.08
N ARG A 98 -34.69 10.82 -21.31
CA ARG A 98 -34.01 11.64 -22.34
C ARG A 98 -34.31 11.23 -23.77
N ARG A 99 -34.50 9.94 -24.03
CA ARG A 99 -34.86 9.44 -25.37
C ARG A 99 -36.21 10.00 -25.85
N ASP A 100 -37.13 10.22 -24.92
CA ASP A 100 -38.49 10.69 -25.21
C ASP A 100 -38.60 12.23 -25.21
N ALA A 101 -37.53 12.97 -24.89
CA ALA A 101 -37.53 14.42 -24.84
C ALA A 101 -36.96 15.05 -26.13
N ALA A 102 -37.71 15.96 -26.77
CA ALA A 102 -37.21 16.75 -27.89
C ALA A 102 -36.31 17.89 -27.38
N ALA A 103 -35.06 17.94 -27.90
CA ALA A 103 -33.98 18.91 -27.66
C ALA A 103 -33.82 19.41 -26.19
N PRO A 104 -32.74 19.03 -25.48
CA PRO A 104 -32.57 19.40 -24.08
C PRO A 104 -32.38 20.91 -23.90
N ASP A 105 -33.18 21.51 -23.02
CA ASP A 105 -32.95 22.87 -22.50
C ASP A 105 -31.66 22.90 -21.66
N VAL A 106 -31.03 24.07 -21.54
CA VAL A 106 -29.78 24.29 -20.79
C VAL A 106 -29.93 23.82 -19.33
N ALA A 107 -31.12 23.99 -18.73
CA ALA A 107 -31.42 23.51 -17.40
C ALA A 107 -31.38 21.96 -17.29
N ASP A 108 -31.78 21.25 -18.34
CA ASP A 108 -31.72 19.79 -18.40
C ASP A 108 -30.31 19.27 -18.66
N ALA A 109 -29.49 20.02 -19.40
CA ALA A 109 -28.07 19.74 -19.56
C ALA A 109 -27.33 19.87 -18.21
N GLU A 110 -27.57 20.94 -17.46
CA GLU A 110 -26.94 21.17 -16.15
C GLU A 110 -27.40 20.15 -15.09
N ARG A 111 -28.70 19.78 -15.10
CA ARG A 111 -29.22 18.73 -14.23
C ARG A 111 -28.54 17.38 -14.49
N VAL A 112 -28.26 17.09 -15.76
CA VAL A 112 -27.55 15.86 -16.13
C VAL A 112 -26.07 15.92 -15.83
N ALA A 113 -25.40 17.06 -16.04
CA ALA A 113 -24.02 17.23 -15.59
C ALA A 113 -23.88 16.98 -14.08
N ARG A 114 -24.75 17.58 -13.26
CA ARG A 114 -24.79 17.33 -11.80
C ARG A 114 -25.11 15.89 -11.42
N THR A 115 -25.97 15.24 -12.20
CA THR A 115 -26.28 13.82 -12.00
C THR A 115 -25.05 12.97 -12.30
N LEU A 116 -24.40 13.19 -13.44
CA LEU A 116 -23.18 12.48 -13.84
C LEU A 116 -22.03 12.68 -12.86
N GLU A 117 -21.85 13.90 -12.34
CA GLU A 117 -20.86 14.20 -11.29
C GLU A 117 -21.11 13.34 -10.05
N ARG A 118 -22.36 13.30 -9.55
CA ARG A 118 -22.74 12.49 -8.39
C ARG A 118 -22.59 10.98 -8.64
N LEU A 119 -22.92 10.52 -9.85
CA LEU A 119 -22.76 9.11 -10.23
C LEU A 119 -21.27 8.73 -10.28
N THR A 120 -20.43 9.60 -10.84
CA THR A 120 -18.97 9.39 -10.95
C THR A 120 -18.31 9.43 -9.58
N ASP A 121 -18.69 10.36 -8.72
CA ASP A 121 -18.26 10.42 -7.31
C ASP A 121 -18.69 9.15 -6.55
N THR A 122 -19.93 8.68 -6.76
CA THR A 122 -20.42 7.43 -6.15
C THR A 122 -19.63 6.21 -6.66
N LEU A 123 -19.30 6.15 -7.95
CA LEU A 123 -18.48 5.09 -8.54
C LEU A 123 -17.05 5.11 -7.96
N GLY A 124 -16.46 6.30 -7.80
CA GLY A 124 -15.17 6.48 -7.14
C GLY A 124 -15.18 5.98 -5.70
N LYS A 125 -16.23 6.29 -4.93
CA LYS A 125 -16.44 5.79 -3.56
C LYS A 125 -16.61 4.27 -3.52
N VAL A 126 -17.37 3.70 -4.44
CA VAL A 126 -17.59 2.25 -4.57
C VAL A 126 -16.28 1.52 -4.88
N ARG A 127 -15.46 2.07 -5.80
CA ARG A 127 -14.14 1.52 -6.13
C ARG A 127 -13.22 1.50 -4.91
N ARG A 128 -13.14 2.60 -4.14
CA ARG A 128 -12.37 2.67 -2.88
C ARG A 128 -12.86 1.66 -1.83
N LEU A 129 -14.16 1.37 -1.78
CA LEU A 129 -14.72 0.35 -0.88
C LEU A 129 -14.35 -1.09 -1.30
N ARG A 130 -14.16 -1.35 -2.60
CA ARG A 130 -13.74 -2.66 -3.14
C ARG A 130 -12.23 -2.89 -3.05
N GLU A 131 -11.43 -1.84 -3.22
CA GLU A 131 -9.96 -1.82 -3.19
C GLU A 131 -9.44 -1.09 -1.94
N PRO A 132 -9.54 -1.68 -0.73
CA PRO A 132 -9.05 -1.04 0.50
C PRO A 132 -7.51 -0.99 0.60
N GLU A 133 -6.78 -1.32 -0.48
CA GLU A 133 -5.31 -1.37 -0.52
C GLU A 133 -4.71 -0.69 -1.76
N ALA A 134 -5.44 0.21 -2.41
CA ALA A 134 -4.74 1.28 -3.11
C ALA A 134 -4.25 2.24 -2.01
N ARG A 135 -2.94 2.34 -1.82
CA ARG A 135 -2.32 3.41 -1.02
C ARG A 135 -3.05 4.71 -1.35
N GLU A 136 -3.47 5.47 -0.35
CA GLU A 136 -3.94 6.82 -0.62
C GLU A 136 -2.79 7.57 -1.32
N PRO A 137 -3.02 8.29 -2.42
CA PRO A 137 -1.96 9.11 -3.02
C PRO A 137 -1.44 10.19 -2.04
N ASP A 138 -2.18 10.49 -0.96
CA ASP A 138 -1.73 11.34 0.16
C ASP A 138 -0.72 10.65 1.09
N ASP A 139 -0.66 9.30 1.14
CA ASP A 139 0.36 8.56 1.89
C ASP A 139 1.72 8.54 1.14
N ASP A 140 1.74 8.97 -0.12
CA ASP A 140 2.96 9.20 -0.90
C ASP A 140 3.46 10.65 -0.76
N LEU A 141 2.82 11.48 0.07
CA LEU A 141 3.30 12.85 0.33
C LEU A 141 4.45 12.81 1.35
N PRO A 142 5.66 13.23 0.95
CA PRO A 142 6.83 13.22 1.83
C PRO A 142 6.62 14.05 3.08
N ARG A 143 7.05 13.52 4.23
CA ARG A 143 6.91 14.23 5.52
C ARG A 143 7.95 15.35 5.68
N ASP A 144 8.99 15.31 4.85
CA ASP A 144 10.13 16.22 4.83
C ASP A 144 10.33 16.81 3.42
N ILE A 145 10.73 18.08 3.35
CA ILE A 145 11.09 18.81 2.13
C ILE A 145 12.21 18.09 1.38
N ASP A 146 13.18 17.50 2.07
CA ASP A 146 14.29 16.79 1.40
C ASP A 146 13.85 15.45 0.80
N GLU A 147 12.85 14.80 1.41
CA GLU A 147 12.19 13.64 0.83
C GLU A 147 11.33 14.04 -0.39
N PHE A 148 10.64 15.19 -0.33
CA PHE A 148 9.93 15.79 -1.47
C PHE A 148 10.85 16.09 -2.64
N ARG A 149 12.00 16.72 -2.39
CA ARG A 149 13.01 17.01 -3.41
C ARG A 149 13.50 15.74 -4.11
N ARG A 150 13.70 14.65 -3.36
CA ARG A 150 14.13 13.35 -3.91
C ARG A 150 13.06 12.67 -4.76
N VAL A 151 11.80 12.68 -4.30
CA VAL A 151 10.67 12.11 -5.06
C VAL A 151 10.42 12.91 -6.34
N LEU A 152 10.48 14.24 -6.25
CA LEU A 152 10.32 15.13 -7.40
C LEU A 152 11.44 14.92 -8.44
N ALA A 153 12.70 14.84 -7.99
CA ALA A 153 13.83 14.58 -8.88
C ALA A 153 13.69 13.24 -9.63
N ARG A 154 13.15 12.20 -8.97
CA ARG A 154 12.90 10.90 -9.61
C ARG A 154 11.83 10.99 -10.70
N ARG A 155 10.70 11.64 -10.43
CA ARG A 155 9.62 11.81 -11.42
C ARG A 155 10.04 12.63 -12.62
N ILE A 156 10.87 13.67 -12.41
CA ILE A 156 11.44 14.46 -13.51
C ILE A 156 12.38 13.59 -14.34
N ALA A 157 13.21 12.75 -13.72
CA ALA A 157 14.10 11.85 -14.46
C ALA A 157 13.32 10.81 -15.28
N GLU A 158 12.25 10.24 -14.72
CA GLU A 158 11.35 9.32 -15.43
C GLU A 158 10.69 10.00 -16.63
N LEU A 159 10.19 11.23 -16.47
CA LEU A 159 9.57 11.98 -17.57
C LEU A 159 10.56 12.32 -18.69
N VAL A 160 11.80 12.68 -18.36
CA VAL A 160 12.84 12.98 -19.34
C VAL A 160 13.28 11.71 -20.08
N GLN A 161 13.36 10.57 -19.40
CA GLN A 161 13.68 9.30 -20.05
C GLN A 161 12.58 8.84 -21.01
N ASP A 162 11.31 9.07 -20.65
CA ASP A 162 10.17 8.79 -21.54
C ASP A 162 10.17 9.68 -22.81
N GLU A 163 10.76 10.89 -22.76
CA GLU A 163 10.93 11.76 -23.95
C GLU A 163 12.09 11.30 -24.85
N ASP A 164 13.19 10.80 -24.28
CA ASP A 164 14.35 10.32 -25.03
C ASP A 164 14.08 9.00 -25.78
N ASP A 165 13.22 8.13 -25.24
CA ASP A 165 12.79 6.88 -25.90
C ASP A 165 11.84 7.13 -27.11
N GLY A 166 11.34 8.35 -27.28
CA GLY A 166 10.47 8.78 -28.39
C GLY A 166 11.20 9.36 -29.62
N ALA A 167 12.50 9.66 -29.51
CA ALA A 167 13.26 10.40 -30.54
C ALA A 167 14.16 9.50 -31.43
N GLY A 168 13.80 8.21 -31.59
CA GLY A 168 14.64 7.21 -32.26
C GLY A 168 14.11 6.61 -33.57
N ALA A 169 13.06 7.16 -34.19
CA ALA A 169 12.50 6.61 -35.43
C ALA A 169 12.20 7.71 -36.47
N GLY A 170 13.24 8.17 -37.16
CA GLY A 170 13.13 9.15 -38.24
C GLY A 170 14.41 9.28 -39.05
N GLY A 171 14.96 8.15 -39.52
CA GLY A 171 16.02 8.17 -40.52
C GLY A 171 15.47 8.68 -41.85
N VAL A 172 15.82 9.92 -42.21
CA VAL A 172 15.66 10.44 -43.57
C VAL A 172 17.03 10.45 -44.22
N GLU A 173 17.11 9.78 -45.37
CA GLU A 173 18.29 9.54 -46.19
C GLU A 173 19.12 10.80 -46.52
N PRO A 174 20.45 10.66 -46.67
CA PRO A 174 21.27 11.70 -47.26
C PRO A 174 21.04 11.77 -48.78
N GLY A 175 20.49 12.91 -49.23
CA GLY A 175 20.30 13.23 -50.65
C GLY A 175 21.61 13.27 -51.43
N GLU A 176 21.60 12.56 -52.55
CA GLU A 176 22.61 12.49 -53.60
C GLU A 176 22.83 13.87 -54.27
N PRO A 177 24.07 14.31 -54.53
CA PRO A 177 24.31 15.58 -55.21
C PRO A 177 24.23 15.41 -56.73
N ASP A 178 23.20 16.03 -57.32
CA ASP A 178 23.04 16.15 -58.77
C ASP A 178 24.04 17.17 -59.32
N ALA A 179 24.92 16.72 -60.23
CA ALA A 179 25.86 17.55 -60.96
C ALA A 179 25.76 17.23 -62.45
N SER A 180 25.02 18.05 -63.20
CA SER A 180 25.22 18.27 -64.64
C SER A 180 24.37 19.45 -65.13
N GLY A 181 25.03 20.42 -65.78
CA GLY A 181 24.41 21.58 -66.44
C GLY A 181 25.39 22.71 -66.65
#